data_AF-A0AAX4JR44-F1
#
_entry.id   AF-A0AAX4JR44-F1
#
_cell.length_a   1.000
_cell.length_b   1.000
_cell.length_c   1.000
_cell.angle_alpha   90.00
_cell.angle_beta   90.00
_cell.angle_gamma   90.00
#
_symmetry.space_group_name_H-M   'P 1'
#
loop_
_entity.id
_entity.type
_entity.pdbx_description
1 polymer ?
#
loop_
_entity_poly.entity_id
_entity_poly.type
_entity_poly.pdbx_seq_one_letter_code
_entity_poly.pdbx_strand_id
1 'polypeptide(L)'
;MSTTEIITYLRSLEAIRDRSNQVYELGKRGKLDHWDFHEDKLDDVVNYCAKIIERDFGTDYAKIPPHCRRNHFITPNRDRISILLSLPGFPSSSNPLERASSLIDLYLVSVLLDAGAGPNWSYTERDFNYNISWKGGRSEGLAVASYHMFIDGLFSSDKNKKFRVDSKGLKSLTPQILSKYLQISENNPMEGLDGRCNLLIKLGDALDKRPDICKNGRPGDILEYFSSKINNDILHLNEFWSTLFELLLPIWPSRTTLPSYPNEPLGDVWVCQSLSESLDNSGQERKEGDDYVVFHKLTQWLCYSLIEAIESQTEWKVESEKGKGQTGLPEYRNGGLLVDLEVLNIKAESLGSNAYPNGKDKPPLLEPSHPAVIEWRAMTVICLDKIHELICTKLGVSPEVLGLAQVLEAATWKGGREIAKEKRQGGGPPVDIITDGTVF
;
A
#
# COMPACT_ATOMS: atom_id res chain seq x y z
N MET A 1 -14.81 18.99 17.94
CA MET A 1 -15.61 17.90 18.56
C MET A 1 -14.74 16.66 18.50
N SER A 2 -14.66 15.85 19.56
CA SER A 2 -13.93 14.58 19.46
C SER A 2 -14.61 13.71 18.41
N THR A 3 -13.83 13.09 17.52
CA THR A 3 -14.34 12.10 16.58
C THR A 3 -15.06 10.99 17.34
N THR A 4 -16.27 10.63 16.90
CA THR A 4 -17.10 9.62 17.57
C THR A 4 -16.41 8.25 17.57
N GLU A 5 -16.69 7.43 18.59
CA GLU A 5 -16.05 6.11 18.78
C GLU A 5 -16.09 5.22 17.53
N ILE A 6 -17.24 5.10 16.86
CA ILE A 6 -17.37 4.29 15.63
C ILE A 6 -16.52 4.79 14.47
N ILE A 7 -16.39 6.12 14.32
CA ILE A 7 -15.57 6.72 13.26
C ILE A 7 -14.09 6.45 13.57
N THR A 8 -13.67 6.66 14.81
CA THR A 8 -12.31 6.35 15.26
C THR A 8 -11.98 4.86 15.05
N TYR A 9 -12.91 3.97 15.39
CA TYR A 9 -12.77 2.53 15.17
C TYR A 9 -12.61 2.20 13.68
N LEU A 10 -13.51 2.64 12.80
CA LEU A 10 -13.45 2.36 11.36
C LEU A 10 -12.22 2.98 10.66
N ARG A 11 -11.53 3.93 11.29
CA ARG A 11 -10.25 4.50 10.81
C ARG A 11 -9.01 3.79 11.37
N SER A 12 -9.18 2.83 12.29
CA SER A 12 -8.08 2.15 12.99
C SER A 12 -7.54 0.93 12.23
N LEU A 13 -6.32 0.50 12.59
CA LEU A 13 -5.75 -0.78 12.14
C LEU A 13 -6.53 -1.99 12.70
N GLU A 14 -7.12 -1.85 13.89
CA GLU A 14 -7.86 -2.93 14.54
C GLU A 14 -9.12 -3.32 13.74
N ALA A 15 -9.89 -2.33 13.29
CA ALA A 15 -11.09 -2.58 12.50
C ALA A 15 -10.83 -3.33 11.19
N ILE A 16 -9.61 -3.21 10.62
CA ILE A 16 -9.23 -3.91 9.39
C ILE A 16 -9.30 -5.43 9.61
N ARG A 17 -8.66 -5.94 10.67
CA ARG A 17 -8.72 -7.37 11.01
C ARG A 17 -10.10 -7.77 11.49
N ASP A 18 -10.68 -7.00 12.42
CA ASP A 18 -11.96 -7.37 13.05
C ASP A 18 -13.09 -7.51 12.02
N ARG A 19 -13.20 -6.56 11.07
CA ARG A 19 -14.25 -6.60 10.04
C ARG A 19 -13.93 -7.62 8.96
N SER A 20 -12.67 -7.74 8.54
CA SER A 20 -12.28 -8.75 7.54
C SER A 20 -12.44 -10.18 8.07
N ASN A 21 -12.23 -10.42 9.38
CA ASN A 21 -12.42 -11.73 10.00
C ASN A 21 -13.89 -12.17 9.97
N GLN A 22 -14.85 -11.25 10.09
CA GLN A 22 -16.27 -11.60 9.96
C GLN A 22 -16.60 -12.10 8.55
N VAL A 23 -16.00 -11.51 7.52
CA VAL A 23 -16.12 -11.98 6.13
C VAL A 23 -15.39 -13.30 5.91
N TYR A 24 -14.20 -13.49 6.53
CA TYR A 24 -13.49 -14.78 6.52
C TYR A 24 -14.34 -15.92 7.07
N GLU A 25 -15.01 -15.69 8.21
CA GLU A 25 -15.94 -16.67 8.79
C GLU A 25 -17.17 -16.92 7.90
N LEU A 26 -17.60 -15.97 7.06
CA LEU A 26 -18.62 -16.22 6.03
C LEU A 26 -18.07 -17.10 4.92
N GLY A 27 -16.85 -16.84 4.46
CA GLY A 27 -16.11 -17.69 3.51
C GLY A 27 -16.08 -19.15 3.95
N LYS A 28 -15.68 -19.40 5.20
CA LYS A 28 -15.65 -20.77 5.78
C LYS A 28 -16.99 -21.48 5.78
N ARG A 29 -18.09 -20.73 5.81
CA ARG A 29 -19.46 -21.26 5.81
C ARG A 29 -20.08 -21.31 4.41
N GLY A 30 -19.34 -20.96 3.37
CA GLY A 30 -19.85 -20.89 1.99
C GLY A 30 -20.89 -19.79 1.79
N LYS A 31 -20.83 -18.71 2.57
CA LYS A 31 -21.81 -17.61 2.59
C LYS A 31 -21.33 -16.33 1.89
N LEU A 32 -20.27 -16.42 1.08
CA LEU A 32 -19.87 -15.31 0.21
C LEU A 32 -20.69 -15.33 -1.07
N ASP A 33 -21.03 -14.15 -1.57
CA ASP A 33 -21.88 -13.98 -2.74
C ASP A 33 -21.12 -14.27 -4.04
N HIS A 34 -19.83 -13.93 -4.08
CA HIS A 34 -19.04 -13.91 -5.30
C HIS A 34 -17.87 -14.89 -5.32
N TRP A 35 -17.58 -15.54 -4.19
CA TRP A 35 -16.42 -16.41 -4.06
C TRP A 35 -16.77 -17.73 -3.37
N ASP A 36 -16.14 -18.81 -3.81
CA ASP A 36 -16.02 -20.05 -3.06
C ASP A 36 -14.63 -20.08 -2.41
N PHE A 37 -14.61 -20.31 -1.09
CA PHE A 37 -13.39 -20.34 -0.30
C PHE A 37 -12.97 -21.78 0.00
N HIS A 38 -11.74 -22.11 -0.37
CA HIS A 38 -11.12 -23.43 -0.18
C HIS A 38 -9.98 -23.30 0.83
N GLU A 39 -10.30 -23.42 2.13
CA GLU A 39 -9.33 -23.27 3.21
C GLU A 39 -8.19 -24.29 3.12
N ASP A 40 -8.47 -25.50 2.61
CA ASP A 40 -7.49 -26.56 2.37
C ASP A 40 -6.42 -26.18 1.34
N LYS A 41 -6.71 -25.23 0.45
CA LYS A 41 -5.76 -24.72 -0.55
C LYS A 41 -4.75 -23.73 0.01
N LEU A 42 -4.92 -23.25 1.25
CA LEU A 42 -3.90 -22.41 1.89
C LEU A 42 -2.56 -23.13 1.98
N ASP A 43 -2.55 -24.46 2.14
CA ASP A 43 -1.33 -25.27 2.16
C ASP A 43 -0.58 -25.20 0.82
N ASP A 44 -1.29 -25.16 -0.31
CA ASP A 44 -0.69 -25.00 -1.64
C ASP A 44 0.01 -23.63 -1.76
N VAL A 45 -0.62 -22.56 -1.25
CA VAL A 45 -0.02 -21.22 -1.20
C VAL A 45 1.22 -21.19 -0.32
N VAL A 46 1.14 -21.79 0.88
CA VAL A 46 2.26 -21.86 1.83
C VAL A 46 3.42 -22.63 1.22
N ASN A 47 3.16 -23.75 0.55
CA ASN A 47 4.18 -24.53 -0.16
C ASN A 47 4.83 -23.73 -1.29
N TYR A 48 4.05 -22.98 -2.07
CA TYR A 48 4.55 -22.12 -3.14
C TYR A 48 5.43 -21.00 -2.59
N CYS A 49 4.94 -20.26 -1.59
CA CYS A 49 5.65 -19.16 -0.95
C CYS A 49 6.92 -19.60 -0.21
N ALA A 50 6.89 -20.72 0.50
CA ALA A 50 8.07 -21.25 1.19
C ALA A 50 9.21 -21.58 0.21
N LYS A 51 8.89 -22.12 -0.98
CA LYS A 51 9.89 -22.37 -2.04
C LYS A 51 10.53 -21.09 -2.55
N ILE A 52 9.77 -19.99 -2.65
CA ILE A 52 10.31 -18.68 -3.06
C ILE A 52 11.28 -18.16 -1.99
N ILE A 53 10.87 -18.20 -0.71
CA ILE A 53 11.73 -17.79 0.41
C ILE A 53 13.01 -18.62 0.43
N GLU A 54 12.91 -19.95 0.36
CA GLU A 54 14.06 -20.85 0.37
C GLU A 54 15.00 -20.60 -0.83
N ARG A 55 14.45 -20.41 -2.04
CA ARG A 55 15.23 -20.11 -3.25
C ARG A 55 16.05 -18.82 -3.10
N ASP A 56 15.44 -17.77 -2.57
CA ASP A 56 16.02 -16.43 -2.60
C ASP A 56 16.85 -16.08 -1.35
N PHE A 57 16.51 -16.67 -0.20
CA PHE A 57 17.09 -16.34 1.10
C PHE A 57 17.60 -17.56 1.89
N GLY A 58 17.24 -18.78 1.48
CA GLY A 58 17.55 -20.00 2.24
C GLY A 58 16.98 -19.92 3.65
N THR A 59 17.85 -20.03 4.65
CA THR A 59 17.52 -19.92 6.08
C THR A 59 17.95 -18.58 6.71
N ASP A 60 18.46 -17.64 5.92
CA ASP A 60 18.93 -16.33 6.41
C ASP A 60 17.79 -15.30 6.38
N TYR A 61 16.77 -15.54 7.21
CA TYR A 61 15.55 -14.72 7.25
C TYR A 61 15.82 -13.26 7.62
N ALA A 62 16.92 -12.97 8.32
CA ALA A 62 17.34 -11.61 8.66
C ALA A 62 17.71 -10.76 7.42
N LYS A 63 18.04 -11.39 6.28
CA LYS A 63 18.28 -10.68 5.01
C LYS A 63 17.00 -10.30 4.27
N ILE A 64 15.84 -10.82 4.68
CA ILE A 64 14.57 -10.46 4.04
C ILE A 64 14.19 -9.04 4.49
N PRO A 65 14.15 -8.05 3.58
CA PRO A 65 13.71 -6.73 3.96
C PRO A 65 12.19 -6.74 4.23
N PRO A 66 11.69 -5.84 5.10
CA PRO A 66 10.25 -5.66 5.22
C PRO A 66 9.66 -5.14 3.91
N HIS A 67 8.41 -5.51 3.62
CA HIS A 67 7.69 -4.99 2.46
C HIS A 67 7.48 -3.48 2.60
N CYS A 68 8.20 -2.70 1.79
CA CYS A 68 8.19 -1.24 1.84
C CYS A 68 8.66 -0.62 0.52
N ARG A 69 8.44 0.70 0.36
CA ARG A 69 8.83 1.41 -0.85
C ARG A 69 10.34 1.43 -1.08
N ARG A 70 11.17 1.35 -0.04
CA ARG A 70 12.65 1.28 -0.14
C ARG A 70 13.11 0.27 -1.18
N ASN A 71 12.53 -0.94 -1.13
CA ASN A 71 12.95 -2.07 -1.96
C ASN A 71 12.83 -1.77 -3.46
N HIS A 72 11.90 -0.89 -3.85
CA HIS A 72 11.67 -0.51 -5.25
C HIS A 72 12.72 0.46 -5.81
N PHE A 73 13.50 1.11 -4.94
CA PHE A 73 14.63 1.94 -5.34
C PHE A 73 15.91 1.13 -5.60
N ILE A 74 15.89 -0.16 -5.26
CA ILE A 74 16.99 -1.09 -5.42
C ILE A 74 16.80 -1.89 -6.72
N THR A 75 17.82 -1.87 -7.56
CA THR A 75 17.92 -2.71 -8.76
C THR A 75 19.23 -3.51 -8.69
N PRO A 76 19.42 -4.61 -9.44
CA PRO A 76 20.55 -5.54 -9.24
C PRO A 76 21.94 -4.88 -9.13
N ASN A 77 22.16 -3.76 -9.82
CA ASN A 77 23.44 -3.06 -9.85
C ASN A 77 23.39 -1.66 -9.19
N ARG A 78 22.32 -1.29 -8.50
CA ARG A 78 22.13 0.08 -7.97
C ARG A 78 21.18 0.13 -6.78
N ASP A 79 21.68 0.58 -5.64
CA ASP A 79 20.89 1.00 -4.48
C ASP A 79 20.79 2.54 -4.49
N ARG A 80 19.65 3.06 -4.97
CA ARG A 80 19.45 4.50 -5.11
C ARG A 80 19.32 5.21 -3.76
N ILE A 81 18.85 4.53 -2.72
CA ILE A 81 18.78 5.15 -1.39
C ILE A 81 20.17 5.28 -0.80
N SER A 82 21.00 4.24 -0.87
CA SER A 82 22.41 4.35 -0.45
C SER A 82 23.16 5.45 -1.22
N ILE A 83 22.89 5.62 -2.52
CA ILE A 83 23.42 6.74 -3.30
C ILE A 83 22.91 8.08 -2.75
N LEU A 84 21.59 8.26 -2.57
CA LEU A 84 20.99 9.49 -2.02
C LEU A 84 21.62 9.88 -0.69
N LEU A 85 21.77 8.92 0.22
CA LEU A 85 22.37 9.11 1.54
C LEU A 85 23.84 9.58 1.49
N SER A 86 24.51 9.41 0.35
CA SER A 86 25.90 9.84 0.10
C SER A 86 26.02 11.13 -0.71
N LEU A 87 24.91 11.67 -1.25
CA LEU A 87 24.95 12.86 -2.11
C LEU A 87 25.35 14.12 -1.32
N PRO A 88 26.20 15.00 -1.89
CA PRO A 88 26.47 16.30 -1.31
C PRO A 88 25.18 17.11 -1.12
N GLY A 89 24.97 17.62 0.10
CA GLY A 89 23.78 18.40 0.47
C GLY A 89 22.62 17.55 0.98
N PHE A 90 22.67 16.22 0.88
CA PHE A 90 21.74 15.36 1.62
C PHE A 90 22.09 15.43 3.12
N PRO A 91 21.10 15.35 4.03
CA PRO A 91 21.38 15.43 5.47
C PRO A 91 22.46 14.43 5.95
N SER A 92 23.40 14.96 6.73
CA SER A 92 24.52 14.21 7.31
C SER A 92 24.04 13.16 8.31
N SER A 93 24.78 12.06 8.47
CA SER A 93 24.52 11.03 9.50
C SER A 93 24.56 11.58 10.93
N SER A 94 25.19 12.74 11.14
CA SER A 94 25.14 13.49 12.40
C SER A 94 23.79 14.16 12.69
N ASN A 95 22.85 14.14 11.73
CA ASN A 95 21.47 14.61 11.89
C ASN A 95 20.48 13.50 11.45
N PRO A 96 20.34 12.43 12.24
CA PRO A 96 19.53 11.26 11.89
C PRO A 96 18.05 11.61 11.68
N LEU A 97 17.50 12.53 12.47
CA LEU A 97 16.10 12.94 12.36
C LEU A 97 15.82 13.63 11.02
N GLU A 98 16.68 14.56 10.59
CA GLU A 98 16.51 15.24 9.29
C GLU A 98 16.76 14.29 8.09
N ARG A 99 17.62 13.27 8.25
CA ARG A 99 17.76 12.19 7.25
C ARG A 99 16.47 11.41 7.12
N ALA A 100 15.89 10.96 8.24
CA ALA A 100 14.62 10.27 8.28
C ALA A 100 13.51 11.14 7.67
N SER A 101 13.41 12.42 8.03
CA SER A 101 12.45 13.37 7.46
C SER A 101 12.57 13.50 5.94
N SER A 102 13.80 13.51 5.41
CA SER A 102 14.03 13.60 3.96
C SER A 102 13.71 12.30 3.22
N LEU A 103 13.90 11.14 3.85
CA LEU A 103 13.42 9.86 3.30
C LEU A 103 11.89 9.76 3.36
N ILE A 104 11.26 10.22 4.42
CA ILE A 104 9.78 10.30 4.53
C ILE A 104 9.22 11.14 3.39
N ASP A 105 9.82 12.30 3.10
CA ASP A 105 9.42 13.14 1.98
C ASP A 105 9.44 12.36 0.65
N LEU A 106 10.57 11.71 0.33
CA LEU A 106 10.71 10.91 -0.89
C LEU A 106 9.71 9.74 -0.94
N TYR A 107 9.62 8.96 0.13
CA TYR A 107 8.77 7.77 0.17
C TYR A 107 7.30 8.14 0.05
N LEU A 108 6.86 9.23 0.69
CA LEU A 108 5.48 9.67 0.63
C LEU A 108 5.07 10.02 -0.80
N VAL A 109 5.79 10.91 -1.48
CA VAL A 109 5.44 11.27 -2.87
C VAL A 109 5.60 10.07 -3.81
N SER A 110 6.57 9.20 -3.55
CA SER A 110 6.80 7.99 -4.35
C SER A 110 5.66 6.97 -4.22
N VAL A 111 5.11 6.79 -3.02
CA VAL A 111 3.96 5.90 -2.77
C VAL A 111 2.68 6.47 -3.37
N LEU A 112 2.43 7.78 -3.25
CA LEU A 112 1.24 8.41 -3.85
C LEU A 112 1.24 8.35 -5.39
N LEU A 113 2.43 8.31 -6.00
CA LEU A 113 2.56 8.10 -7.45
C LEU A 113 2.32 6.64 -7.88
N ASP A 114 2.29 5.68 -6.96
CA ASP A 114 2.38 4.23 -7.23
C ASP A 114 1.06 3.54 -7.62
N ALA A 115 0.03 4.22 -8.14
CA ALA A 115 -1.29 3.61 -8.39
C ALA A 115 -1.39 2.81 -9.70
N GLY A 116 -0.34 2.07 -10.05
CA GLY A 116 -0.29 1.31 -11.29
C GLY A 116 -0.05 2.17 -12.54
N ALA A 117 1.05 1.92 -13.24
CA ALA A 117 1.38 2.61 -14.49
C ALA A 117 0.80 1.94 -15.77
N GLY A 118 -0.05 0.92 -15.61
CA GLY A 118 -0.42 0.02 -16.71
C GLY A 118 0.75 -0.84 -17.22
N PRO A 119 0.49 -1.78 -18.14
CA PRO A 119 1.52 -2.67 -18.70
C PRO A 119 2.45 -1.99 -19.70
N ASN A 120 2.01 -0.90 -20.34
CA ASN A 120 2.67 -0.31 -21.50
C ASN A 120 3.71 0.75 -21.12
N TRP A 121 3.57 1.38 -19.95
CA TRP A 121 4.49 2.41 -19.51
C TRP A 121 5.80 1.82 -18.95
N SER A 122 6.91 2.49 -19.25
CA SER A 122 8.21 2.23 -18.62
C SER A 122 9.02 3.51 -18.38
N TYR A 123 9.82 3.50 -17.32
CA TYR A 123 10.83 4.52 -17.04
C TYR A 123 12.20 4.08 -17.57
N THR A 124 12.95 5.01 -18.13
CA THR A 124 14.30 4.78 -18.69
C THR A 124 15.27 5.71 -17.98
N GLU A 125 16.12 5.14 -17.13
CA GLU A 125 17.16 5.88 -16.40
C GLU A 125 18.44 5.92 -17.22
N ARG A 126 19.03 7.11 -17.37
CA ARG A 126 20.26 7.31 -18.13
C ARG A 126 21.43 7.70 -17.24
N ASP A 127 22.64 7.31 -17.63
CA ASP A 127 23.87 7.77 -17.01
C ASP A 127 24.28 9.17 -17.50
N PHE A 128 25.39 9.71 -16.98
CA PHE A 128 25.92 11.02 -17.38
C PHE A 128 26.32 11.13 -18.85
N ASN A 129 26.54 10.00 -19.53
CA ASN A 129 26.85 9.93 -20.97
C ASN A 129 25.59 9.71 -21.81
N TYR A 130 24.40 9.86 -21.22
CA TYR A 130 23.08 9.62 -21.83
C TYR A 130 22.82 8.16 -22.26
N ASN A 131 23.64 7.20 -21.83
CA ASN A 131 23.40 5.78 -22.08
C ASN A 131 22.32 5.24 -21.14
N ILE A 132 21.54 4.25 -21.59
CA ILE A 132 20.53 3.61 -20.75
C ILE A 132 21.24 2.79 -19.66
N SER A 133 21.08 3.20 -18.41
CA SER A 133 21.62 2.51 -17.23
C SER A 133 20.61 1.55 -16.61
N TRP A 134 19.31 1.83 -16.75
CA TRP A 134 18.24 0.96 -16.31
C TRP A 134 16.92 1.28 -17.04
N LYS A 135 16.06 0.27 -17.24
CA LYS A 135 14.70 0.45 -17.76
C LYS A 135 13.74 -0.51 -17.06
N GLY A 136 12.58 -0.02 -16.62
CA GLY A 136 11.55 -0.84 -15.98
C GLY A 136 10.20 -0.12 -15.90
N GLY A 137 9.12 -0.89 -15.82
CA GLY A 137 7.75 -0.38 -15.69
C GLY A 137 7.18 -0.58 -14.29
N ARG A 138 5.85 -0.44 -14.18
CA ARG A 138 5.09 -0.68 -12.93
C ARG A 138 5.68 0.10 -11.74
N SER A 139 5.59 -0.47 -10.54
CA SER A 139 6.00 0.18 -9.29
C SER A 139 7.49 0.50 -9.23
N GLU A 140 8.34 -0.35 -9.78
CA GLU A 140 9.78 -0.13 -9.84
C GLU A 140 10.12 1.06 -10.74
N GLY A 141 9.47 1.17 -11.91
CA GLY A 141 9.63 2.33 -12.80
C GLY A 141 9.20 3.63 -12.13
N LEU A 142 8.07 3.62 -11.42
CA LEU A 142 7.55 4.78 -10.68
C LEU A 142 8.46 5.17 -9.51
N ALA A 143 9.06 4.20 -8.81
CA ALA A 143 10.05 4.46 -7.78
C ALA A 143 11.27 5.18 -8.35
N VAL A 144 11.83 4.69 -9.47
CA VAL A 144 12.98 5.34 -10.11
C VAL A 144 12.60 6.73 -10.64
N ALA A 145 11.42 6.90 -11.24
CA ALA A 145 10.98 8.21 -11.71
C ALA A 145 10.85 9.23 -10.56
N SER A 146 10.20 8.84 -9.46
CA SER A 146 10.02 9.70 -8.28
C SER A 146 11.33 10.00 -7.55
N TYR A 147 12.30 9.08 -7.57
CA TYR A 147 13.67 9.33 -7.12
C TYR A 147 14.31 10.49 -7.89
N HIS A 148 14.26 10.47 -9.23
CA HIS A 148 14.82 11.53 -10.07
C HIS A 148 14.11 12.87 -9.87
N MET A 149 12.76 12.85 -9.80
CA MET A 149 11.98 14.05 -9.45
C MET A 149 12.44 14.66 -8.11
N PHE A 150 12.69 13.83 -7.10
CA PHE A 150 13.11 14.28 -5.78
C PHE A 150 14.52 14.88 -5.79
N ILE A 151 15.51 14.20 -6.39
CA ILE A 151 16.89 14.72 -6.41
C ILE A 151 17.05 15.98 -7.29
N ASP A 152 16.19 16.12 -8.30
CA ASP A 152 16.11 17.34 -9.11
C ASP A 152 15.44 18.51 -8.37
N GLY A 153 14.84 18.23 -7.20
CA GLY A 153 14.18 19.23 -6.36
C GLY A 153 12.78 19.59 -6.84
N LEU A 154 12.13 18.73 -7.63
CA LEU A 154 10.81 19.00 -8.21
C LEU A 154 9.75 19.36 -7.15
N PHE A 155 9.81 18.70 -6.00
CA PHE A 155 8.82 18.83 -4.94
C PHE A 155 9.17 19.90 -3.89
N SER A 156 10.28 20.62 -4.05
CA SER A 156 10.65 21.70 -3.14
C SER A 156 10.48 23.07 -3.77
N SER A 157 9.94 24.01 -2.98
CA SER A 157 9.89 25.43 -3.34
C SER A 157 11.22 26.17 -3.11
N ASP A 158 12.18 25.58 -2.40
CA ASP A 158 13.51 26.16 -2.16
C ASP A 158 14.60 25.43 -2.96
N LYS A 159 15.13 26.10 -3.99
CA LYS A 159 16.18 25.57 -4.88
C LYS A 159 17.49 25.22 -4.16
N ASN A 160 17.74 25.81 -2.99
CA ASN A 160 18.93 25.52 -2.18
C ASN A 160 18.74 24.29 -1.28
N LYS A 161 17.51 23.75 -1.19
CA LYS A 161 17.17 22.65 -0.30
C LYS A 161 16.40 21.55 -1.03
N LYS A 162 16.97 21.06 -2.14
CA LYS A 162 16.34 20.14 -3.09
C LYS A 162 15.82 18.83 -2.50
N PHE A 163 16.50 18.27 -1.50
CA PHE A 163 16.13 16.98 -0.90
C PHE A 163 15.02 17.10 0.15
N ARG A 164 13.92 17.76 -0.22
CA ARG A 164 12.70 17.84 0.59
C ARG A 164 11.46 17.90 -0.29
N VAL A 165 10.32 17.66 0.34
CA VAL A 165 8.99 17.92 -0.22
C VAL A 165 8.32 19.00 0.63
N ASP A 166 7.76 20.03 0.01
CA ASP A 166 6.98 21.04 0.74
C ASP A 166 5.67 21.40 0.02
N SER A 167 4.72 21.91 0.79
CA SER A 167 3.36 22.20 0.32
C SER A 167 3.33 23.12 -0.89
N LYS A 168 4.21 24.13 -0.94
CA LYS A 168 4.34 25.04 -2.08
C LYS A 168 4.86 24.34 -3.32
N GLY A 169 5.89 23.50 -3.18
CA GLY A 169 6.43 22.68 -4.28
C GLY A 169 5.36 21.75 -4.85
N LEU A 170 4.64 21.03 -3.98
CA LEU A 170 3.54 20.15 -4.37
C LEU A 170 2.41 20.86 -5.12
N LYS A 171 1.97 22.02 -4.63
CA LYS A 171 0.90 22.82 -5.27
C LYS A 171 1.31 23.46 -6.59
N SER A 172 2.61 23.53 -6.89
CA SER A 172 3.12 24.05 -8.16
C SER A 172 3.12 23.02 -9.29
N LEU A 173 2.85 21.75 -9.00
CA LEU A 173 2.82 20.68 -9.99
C LEU A 173 1.68 20.89 -10.99
N THR A 174 1.92 20.46 -12.22
CA THR A 174 0.91 20.34 -13.26
C THR A 174 1.04 18.99 -13.95
N PRO A 175 -0.02 18.47 -14.60
CA PRO A 175 0.07 17.25 -15.40
C PRO A 175 1.18 17.32 -16.45
N GLN A 176 1.44 18.49 -17.04
CA GLN A 176 2.49 18.69 -18.04
C GLN A 176 3.89 18.53 -17.44
N ILE A 177 4.12 19.09 -16.25
CA ILE A 177 5.39 18.95 -15.53
C ILE A 177 5.59 17.47 -15.19
N LEU A 178 4.60 16.84 -14.57
CA LEU A 178 4.69 15.45 -14.13
C LEU A 178 4.85 14.49 -15.31
N SER A 179 4.15 14.73 -16.43
CA SER A 179 4.28 13.99 -17.70
C SER A 179 5.72 13.93 -18.20
N LYS A 180 6.43 15.07 -18.18
CA LYS A 180 7.83 15.13 -18.60
C LYS A 180 8.71 14.24 -17.74
N TYR A 181 8.58 14.31 -16.42
CA TYR A 181 9.37 13.48 -15.50
C TYR A 181 8.99 12.01 -15.53
N LEU A 182 7.72 11.69 -15.82
CA LEU A 182 7.26 10.32 -16.03
C LEU A 182 7.57 9.81 -17.45
N GLN A 183 8.16 10.64 -18.32
CA GLN A 183 8.47 10.31 -19.71
C GLN A 183 7.24 9.86 -20.51
N ILE A 184 6.08 10.43 -20.23
CA ILE A 184 4.82 10.06 -20.91
C ILE A 184 4.85 10.64 -22.33
N SER A 185 4.52 9.79 -23.29
CA SER A 185 4.38 10.14 -24.70
C SER A 185 3.43 9.15 -25.39
N GLU A 186 3.09 9.38 -26.66
CA GLU A 186 2.30 8.43 -27.46
C GLU A 186 2.93 7.02 -27.48
N ASN A 187 4.27 6.93 -27.46
CA ASN A 187 5.01 5.66 -27.47
C ASN A 187 5.30 5.11 -26.05
N ASN A 188 4.90 5.84 -25.00
CA ASN A 188 5.07 5.43 -23.61
C ASN A 188 3.87 5.93 -22.78
N PRO A 189 2.65 5.44 -23.09
CA PRO A 189 1.42 5.97 -22.49
C PRO A 189 1.30 5.51 -21.03
N MET A 190 0.71 6.37 -20.19
CA MET A 190 0.34 6.06 -18.82
C MET A 190 -1.08 6.57 -18.53
N GLU A 191 -1.86 5.74 -17.86
CA GLU A 191 -3.19 6.11 -17.35
C GLU A 191 -3.10 6.81 -15.99
N GLY A 192 -4.08 7.67 -15.69
CA GLY A 192 -4.22 8.29 -14.36
C GLY A 192 -3.24 9.42 -14.03
N LEU A 193 -2.61 10.04 -15.03
CA LEU A 193 -1.69 11.17 -14.83
C LEU A 193 -2.32 12.34 -14.05
N ASP A 194 -3.53 12.76 -14.44
CA ASP A 194 -4.23 13.86 -13.79
C ASP A 194 -4.59 13.52 -12.34
N GLY A 195 -5.04 12.28 -12.09
CA GLY A 195 -5.31 11.76 -10.75
C GLY A 195 -4.08 11.83 -9.85
N ARG A 196 -2.91 11.39 -10.35
CA ARG A 196 -1.62 11.48 -9.65
C ARG A 196 -1.23 12.90 -9.32
N CYS A 197 -1.30 13.80 -10.30
CA CYS A 197 -0.94 15.19 -10.10
C CYS A 197 -1.84 15.85 -9.06
N ASN A 198 -3.16 15.63 -9.16
CA ASN A 198 -4.12 16.19 -8.22
C ASN A 198 -3.93 15.64 -6.80
N LEU A 199 -3.58 14.36 -6.65
CA LEU A 199 -3.31 13.76 -5.34
C LEU A 199 -2.12 14.44 -4.64
N LEU A 200 -1.04 14.73 -5.37
CA LEU A 200 0.12 15.46 -4.84
C LEU A 200 -0.22 16.91 -4.51
N ILE A 201 -1.02 17.59 -5.33
CA ILE A 201 -1.48 18.97 -5.04
C ILE A 201 -2.33 18.99 -3.75
N LYS A 202 -3.28 18.05 -3.62
CA LYS A 202 -4.11 17.90 -2.41
C LYS A 202 -3.29 17.59 -1.16
N LEU A 203 -2.20 16.83 -1.29
CA LEU A 203 -1.26 16.64 -0.20
C LEU A 203 -0.69 17.98 0.26
N GLY A 204 -0.29 18.86 -0.65
CA GLY A 204 0.15 20.21 -0.30
C GLY A 204 -0.90 20.98 0.50
N ASP A 205 -2.18 20.87 0.15
CA ASP A 205 -3.28 21.48 0.92
C ASP A 205 -3.48 20.85 2.30
N ALA A 206 -3.32 19.54 2.41
CA ALA A 206 -3.45 18.82 3.68
C ALA A 206 -2.34 19.19 4.66
N LEU A 207 -1.10 19.30 4.18
CA LEU A 207 0.06 19.72 4.98
C LEU A 207 -0.12 21.13 5.54
N ASP A 208 -0.57 22.10 4.72
CA ASP A 208 -0.81 23.49 5.16
C ASP A 208 -1.93 23.61 6.21
N LYS A 209 -2.89 22.68 6.21
CA LYS A 209 -4.02 22.66 7.16
C LYS A 209 -3.66 22.07 8.51
N ARG A 210 -2.49 21.42 8.65
CA ARG A 210 -2.03 20.79 9.89
C ARG A 210 -0.67 21.33 10.32
N PRO A 211 -0.49 22.65 10.56
CA PRO A 211 0.77 23.20 11.04
C PRO A 211 1.18 22.70 12.44
N ASP A 212 0.24 22.07 13.17
CA ASP A 212 0.49 21.37 14.42
C ASP A 212 1.31 20.08 14.22
N ILE A 213 1.16 19.39 13.08
CA ILE A 213 1.95 18.20 12.69
C ILE A 213 3.07 18.58 11.71
N CYS A 214 2.72 19.36 10.68
CA CYS A 214 3.56 19.74 9.56
C CYS A 214 3.88 21.24 9.60
N LYS A 215 4.65 21.65 10.60
CA LYS A 215 5.00 23.04 10.91
C LYS A 215 5.48 23.87 9.72
N ASN A 216 6.25 23.26 8.82
CA ASN A 216 6.82 23.89 7.63
C ASN A 216 6.09 23.49 6.35
N GLY A 217 4.92 22.83 6.45
CA GLY A 217 4.20 22.27 5.32
C GLY A 217 4.95 21.12 4.64
N ARG A 218 5.75 20.36 5.40
CA ARG A 218 6.58 19.26 4.90
C ARG A 218 6.13 17.91 5.51
N PRO A 219 6.06 16.81 4.74
CA PRO A 219 5.77 15.48 5.28
C PRO A 219 6.67 15.06 6.44
N GLY A 220 7.99 15.20 6.26
CA GLY A 220 9.00 14.84 7.25
C GLY A 220 8.93 15.61 8.58
N ASP A 221 8.19 16.71 8.67
CA ASP A 221 7.96 17.44 9.93
C ASP A 221 7.19 16.58 10.96
N ILE A 222 6.48 15.54 10.51
CA ILE A 222 5.80 14.59 11.40
C ILE A 222 6.76 13.97 12.44
N LEU A 223 8.05 13.87 12.14
CA LEU A 223 9.04 13.39 13.10
C LEU A 223 9.38 14.42 14.18
N GLU A 224 9.39 15.72 13.87
CA GLU A 224 9.52 16.77 14.90
C GLU A 224 8.31 16.69 15.84
N TYR A 225 7.10 16.50 15.30
CA TYR A 225 5.88 16.30 16.09
C TYR A 225 6.01 15.12 17.07
N PHE A 226 6.50 13.95 16.62
CA PHE A 226 6.67 12.78 17.48
C PHE A 226 7.88 12.83 18.40
N SER A 227 8.93 13.58 18.07
CA SER A 227 10.16 13.65 18.87
C SER A 227 9.92 14.06 20.32
N SER A 228 8.90 14.91 20.55
CA SER A 228 8.48 15.36 21.88
C SER A 228 7.65 14.35 22.67
N LYS A 229 7.17 13.28 22.03
CA LYS A 229 6.27 12.26 22.59
C LYS A 229 6.93 10.92 22.84
N ILE A 230 8.08 10.70 22.23
CA ILE A 230 8.80 9.42 22.31
C ILE A 230 9.47 9.30 23.67
N ASN A 231 9.29 8.12 24.27
CA ASN A 231 9.96 7.71 25.50
C ASN A 231 10.73 6.42 25.22
N ASN A 232 11.98 6.33 25.70
CA ASN A 232 12.87 5.17 25.48
C ASN A 232 13.02 4.76 24.01
N ASP A 233 13.06 5.74 23.10
CA ASP A 233 13.17 5.52 21.65
C ASP A 233 12.02 4.70 21.04
N ILE A 234 10.88 4.58 21.72
CA ILE A 234 9.71 3.87 21.19
C ILE A 234 8.70 4.86 20.59
N LEU A 235 8.38 4.65 19.32
CA LEU A 235 7.25 5.28 18.62
C LEU A 235 6.09 4.29 18.56
N HIS A 236 4.98 4.61 19.23
CA HIS A 236 3.79 3.75 19.20
C HIS A 236 3.11 3.78 17.83
N LEU A 237 2.99 2.62 17.20
CA LEU A 237 2.40 2.45 15.87
C LEU A 237 0.99 3.01 15.78
N ASN A 238 0.16 2.82 16.81
CA ASN A 238 -1.23 3.26 16.83
C ASN A 238 -1.35 4.79 16.78
N GLU A 239 -0.46 5.50 17.49
CA GLU A 239 -0.39 6.97 17.44
C GLU A 239 0.17 7.47 16.11
N PHE A 240 1.21 6.81 15.59
CA PHE A 240 1.76 7.13 14.28
C PHE A 240 0.74 6.94 13.17
N TRP A 241 0.02 5.81 13.19
CA TRP A 241 -1.06 5.47 12.29
C TRP A 241 -2.17 6.51 12.31
N SER A 242 -2.73 6.83 13.49
CA SER A 242 -3.85 7.76 13.58
C SER A 242 -3.47 9.16 13.10
N THR A 243 -2.27 9.63 13.45
CA THR A 243 -1.72 10.91 13.00
C THR A 243 -1.54 10.95 11.48
N LEU A 244 -0.94 9.91 10.90
CA LEU A 244 -0.73 9.78 9.46
C LEU A 244 -2.07 9.67 8.72
N PHE A 245 -3.00 8.88 9.24
CA PHE A 245 -4.32 8.67 8.67
C PHE A 245 -5.09 9.98 8.60
N GLU A 246 -5.17 10.74 9.69
CA GLU A 246 -5.83 12.04 9.73
C GLU A 246 -5.21 13.05 8.76
N LEU A 247 -3.88 13.07 8.67
CA LEU A 247 -3.15 13.97 7.77
C LEU A 247 -3.51 13.68 6.30
N LEU A 248 -3.66 12.40 5.93
CA LEU A 248 -3.90 11.98 4.55
C LEU A 248 -5.37 11.84 4.19
N LEU A 249 -6.27 11.68 5.16
CA LEU A 249 -7.70 11.51 4.91
C LEU A 249 -8.28 12.53 3.90
N PRO A 250 -7.90 13.83 3.91
CA PRO A 250 -8.40 14.80 2.93
C PRO A 250 -7.95 14.57 1.48
N ILE A 251 -6.85 13.85 1.24
CA ILE A 251 -6.27 13.71 -0.10
C ILE A 251 -7.01 12.67 -0.94
N TRP A 252 -7.62 11.68 -0.30
CA TRP A 252 -8.30 10.58 -0.98
C TRP A 252 -9.55 11.04 -1.74
N PRO A 253 -9.78 10.54 -2.96
CA PRO A 253 -10.91 10.95 -3.81
C PRO A 253 -12.23 10.31 -3.39
N SER A 254 -12.23 9.04 -2.95
CA SER A 254 -13.42 8.38 -2.43
C SER A 254 -13.58 8.66 -0.93
N ARG A 255 -14.80 8.97 -0.52
CA ARG A 255 -15.15 9.30 0.87
C ARG A 255 -16.43 8.58 1.25
N THR A 256 -16.30 7.32 1.64
CA THR A 256 -17.37 6.63 2.34
C THR A 256 -17.63 7.34 3.66
N THR A 257 -18.88 7.60 3.98
CA THR A 257 -19.32 8.21 5.25
C THR A 257 -20.45 7.40 5.83
N LEU A 258 -20.58 7.40 7.16
CA LEU A 258 -21.80 6.89 7.78
C LEU A 258 -22.96 7.87 7.57
N PRO A 259 -24.19 7.41 7.30
CA PRO A 259 -25.38 8.26 7.22
C PRO A 259 -25.54 9.27 8.37
N SER A 260 -25.27 8.87 9.61
CA SER A 260 -25.34 9.76 10.79
C SER A 260 -24.17 10.75 10.88
N TYR A 261 -23.10 10.53 10.11
CA TYR A 261 -21.88 11.36 10.11
C TYR A 261 -21.44 11.72 8.67
N PRO A 262 -22.28 12.43 7.89
CA PRO A 262 -22.03 12.67 6.46
C PRO A 262 -20.82 13.58 6.17
N ASN A 263 -20.26 14.22 7.18
CA ASN A 263 -19.08 15.09 7.07
C ASN A 263 -17.79 14.41 7.56
N GLU A 264 -17.85 13.15 8.01
CA GLU A 264 -16.73 12.41 8.56
C GLU A 264 -16.32 11.28 7.61
N PRO A 265 -15.41 11.53 6.65
CA PRO A 265 -14.97 10.50 5.73
C PRO A 265 -14.27 9.36 6.48
N LEU A 266 -14.56 8.13 6.09
CA LEU A 266 -14.01 6.93 6.72
C LEU A 266 -12.70 6.49 6.10
N GLY A 267 -12.42 6.87 4.84
CA GLY A 267 -11.29 6.38 4.06
C GLY A 267 -11.67 5.20 3.17
N ASP A 268 -10.79 4.20 3.06
CA ASP A 268 -10.97 2.99 2.27
C ASP A 268 -11.79 1.97 3.07
N VAL A 269 -13.09 2.28 3.17
CA VAL A 269 -14.12 1.51 3.88
C VAL A 269 -15.30 1.31 2.95
N TRP A 270 -15.87 0.11 2.94
CA TRP A 270 -16.93 -0.27 2.01
C TRP A 270 -17.99 -1.10 2.71
N VAL A 271 -19.24 -0.96 2.27
CA VAL A 271 -20.31 -1.88 2.68
C VAL A 271 -20.06 -3.25 2.06
N CYS A 272 -20.05 -4.30 2.87
CA CYS A 272 -19.96 -5.68 2.42
C CYS A 272 -21.36 -6.32 2.41
N GLN A 273 -21.85 -6.67 1.23
CA GLN A 273 -23.21 -7.16 1.05
C GLN A 273 -23.46 -8.49 1.78
N SER A 274 -22.63 -9.50 1.58
CA SER A 274 -22.75 -10.78 2.29
C SER A 274 -22.67 -10.64 3.81
N LEU A 275 -21.89 -9.67 4.32
CA LEU A 275 -21.87 -9.35 5.75
C LEU A 275 -23.19 -8.71 6.19
N SER A 276 -23.69 -7.72 5.44
CA SER A 276 -25.00 -7.10 5.71
C SER A 276 -26.10 -8.17 5.76
N GLU A 277 -26.17 -9.04 4.76
CA GLU A 277 -27.18 -10.11 4.68
C GLU A 277 -27.04 -11.11 5.84
N SER A 278 -25.80 -11.48 6.21
CA SER A 278 -25.58 -12.34 7.36
C SER A 278 -26.01 -11.69 8.67
N LEU A 279 -25.81 -10.37 8.83
CA LEU A 279 -26.21 -9.63 10.02
C LEU A 279 -27.73 -9.53 10.11
N ASP A 280 -28.41 -9.23 9.00
CA ASP A 280 -29.88 -9.18 8.94
C ASP A 280 -30.51 -10.54 9.30
N ASN A 281 -29.88 -11.63 8.86
CA ASN A 281 -30.31 -13.00 9.17
C ASN A 281 -29.96 -13.47 10.59
N SER A 282 -29.10 -12.75 11.33
CA SER A 282 -28.67 -13.16 12.67
C SER A 282 -29.72 -12.93 13.75
N GLY A 283 -30.70 -12.05 13.49
CA GLY A 283 -31.69 -11.59 14.47
C GLY A 283 -31.10 -10.70 15.58
N GLN A 284 -29.82 -10.32 15.50
CA GLN A 284 -29.18 -9.39 16.41
C GLN A 284 -29.48 -7.94 16.03
N GLU A 285 -29.50 -7.05 17.02
CA GLU A 285 -29.64 -5.62 16.77
C GLU A 285 -28.42 -5.11 15.99
N ARG A 286 -28.68 -4.50 14.82
CA ARG A 286 -27.65 -3.94 13.95
C ARG A 286 -27.31 -2.52 14.38
N LYS A 287 -26.03 -2.22 14.53
CA LYS A 287 -25.54 -0.85 14.65
C LYS A 287 -25.06 -0.34 13.29
N GLU A 288 -25.19 0.96 13.09
CA GLU A 288 -24.66 1.63 11.91
C GLU A 288 -23.15 1.37 11.79
N GLY A 289 -22.71 0.93 10.61
CA GLY A 289 -21.31 0.60 10.34
C GLY A 289 -20.96 -0.88 10.57
N ASP A 290 -21.90 -1.73 11.01
CA ASP A 290 -21.58 -3.14 11.30
C ASP A 290 -21.22 -3.98 10.07
N ASP A 291 -21.82 -3.63 8.94
CA ASP A 291 -21.60 -4.23 7.63
C ASP A 291 -20.44 -3.61 6.84
N TYR A 292 -19.70 -2.68 7.44
CA TYR A 292 -18.59 -2.00 6.78
C TYR A 292 -17.30 -2.79 6.97
N VAL A 293 -16.58 -3.04 5.89
CA VAL A 293 -15.23 -3.62 5.89
C VAL A 293 -14.20 -2.54 5.62
N VAL A 294 -13.10 -2.59 6.36
CA VAL A 294 -12.06 -1.57 6.42
C VAL A 294 -10.78 -2.14 5.80
N PHE A 295 -10.09 -1.37 4.96
CA PHE A 295 -8.83 -1.81 4.34
C PHE A 295 -7.68 -0.83 4.51
N HIS A 296 -7.93 0.47 4.30
CA HIS A 296 -6.92 1.54 4.37
C HIS A 296 -5.59 1.21 3.68
N LYS A 297 -5.65 0.44 2.58
CA LYS A 297 -4.51 -0.31 2.06
C LYS A 297 -3.34 0.60 1.67
N LEU A 298 -3.63 1.75 1.06
CA LEU A 298 -2.57 2.67 0.64
C LEU A 298 -1.93 3.39 1.83
N THR A 299 -2.72 3.79 2.83
CA THR A 299 -2.17 4.36 4.06
C THR A 299 -1.31 3.32 4.80
N GLN A 300 -1.71 2.05 4.82
CA GLN A 300 -0.87 0.97 5.36
C GLN A 300 0.42 0.77 4.57
N TRP A 301 0.35 0.78 3.23
CA TRP A 301 1.54 0.70 2.37
C TRP A 301 2.53 1.84 2.61
N LEU A 302 1.99 3.06 2.73
CA LEU A 302 2.79 4.23 3.09
C LEU A 302 3.39 4.07 4.48
N CYS A 303 2.61 3.66 5.47
CA CYS A 303 3.07 3.53 6.84
C CYS A 303 4.16 2.45 6.98
N TYR A 304 4.05 1.28 6.32
CA TYR A 304 5.17 0.33 6.16
C TYR A 304 6.45 1.01 5.62
N SER A 305 6.29 1.90 4.64
CA SER A 305 7.41 2.61 4.03
C SER A 305 8.03 3.66 4.96
N LEU A 306 7.21 4.42 5.68
CA LEU A 306 7.71 5.45 6.59
C LEU A 306 8.38 4.85 7.82
N ILE A 307 7.91 3.70 8.31
CA ILE A 307 8.59 2.95 9.38
C ILE A 307 10.02 2.60 8.96
N GLU A 308 10.24 2.12 7.74
CA GLU A 308 11.60 1.84 7.25
C GLU A 308 12.48 3.09 7.24
N ALA A 309 11.95 4.24 6.80
CA ALA A 309 12.69 5.50 6.81
C ALA A 309 13.07 5.94 8.23
N ILE A 310 12.22 5.68 9.23
CA ILE A 310 12.46 6.01 10.63
C ILE A 310 13.51 5.06 11.20
N GLU A 311 13.24 3.76 11.21
CA GLU A 311 14.08 2.77 11.90
C GLU A 311 15.46 2.57 11.25
N SER A 312 15.61 2.89 9.95
CA SER A 312 16.91 2.81 9.27
C SER A 312 17.82 4.02 9.52
N GLN A 313 17.26 5.15 9.98
CA GLN A 313 18.02 6.39 10.13
C GLN A 313 18.08 6.89 11.58
N THR A 314 17.13 6.51 12.44
CA THR A 314 17.10 6.90 13.85
C THR A 314 17.31 5.69 14.76
N GLU A 315 17.47 5.95 16.07
CA GLU A 315 17.48 4.90 17.09
C GLU A 315 16.07 4.44 17.47
N TRP A 316 15.03 5.05 16.88
CA TRP A 316 13.65 4.76 17.23
C TRP A 316 13.21 3.38 16.75
N LYS A 317 12.37 2.74 17.55
CA LYS A 317 11.66 1.51 17.23
C LYS A 317 10.18 1.75 17.17
N VAL A 318 9.54 1.21 16.14
CA VAL A 318 8.09 1.33 15.98
C VAL A 318 7.42 0.08 16.55
N GLU A 319 6.70 0.26 17.66
CA GLU A 319 6.06 -0.84 18.37
C GLU A 319 4.54 -0.77 18.27
N SER A 320 3.92 -1.90 17.96
CA SER A 320 2.46 -2.04 17.98
C SER A 320 1.96 -2.40 19.38
N GLU A 321 0.83 -1.82 19.79
CA GLU A 321 0.16 -2.25 21.01
C GLU A 321 -0.31 -3.71 20.91
N LYS A 322 -0.05 -4.51 21.94
CA LYS A 322 -0.55 -5.90 22.08
C LYS A 322 -0.22 -6.81 20.87
N GLY A 323 0.84 -6.52 20.12
CA GLY A 323 1.21 -7.27 18.91
C GLY A 323 0.27 -7.10 17.71
N LYS A 324 -0.73 -6.19 17.79
CA LYS A 324 -1.65 -5.90 16.67
C LYS A 324 -1.03 -4.85 15.75
N GLY A 325 -0.06 -5.26 14.94
CA GLY A 325 0.59 -4.41 13.94
C GLY A 325 -0.28 -4.11 12.71
N GLN A 326 0.33 -3.60 11.65
CA GLN A 326 -0.32 -3.48 10.34
C GLN A 326 -0.72 -4.86 9.78
N THR A 327 -1.62 -4.88 8.80
CA THR A 327 -2.18 -6.10 8.22
C THR A 327 -1.54 -6.45 6.88
N GLY A 328 -1.85 -7.65 6.36
CA GLY A 328 -1.64 -7.96 4.96
C GLY A 328 -2.32 -6.93 4.05
N LEU A 329 -1.70 -6.64 2.90
CA LEU A 329 -2.19 -5.64 1.94
C LEU A 329 -3.04 -6.31 0.85
N PRO A 330 -4.36 -6.06 0.77
CA PRO A 330 -5.24 -6.71 -0.18
C PRO A 330 -5.21 -6.02 -1.54
N GLU A 331 -4.06 -6.06 -2.21
CA GLU A 331 -3.89 -5.63 -3.59
C GLU A 331 -3.85 -6.82 -4.55
N TYR A 332 -3.87 -6.53 -5.85
CA TYR A 332 -4.06 -7.53 -6.90
C TYR A 332 -3.00 -8.64 -6.95
N ARG A 333 -1.78 -8.46 -6.43
CA ARG A 333 -0.78 -9.55 -6.38
C ARG A 333 -1.05 -10.50 -5.24
N ASN A 334 -1.20 -9.99 -4.02
CA ASN A 334 -1.53 -10.79 -2.85
C ASN A 334 -2.90 -11.46 -2.98
N GLY A 335 -3.92 -10.72 -3.39
CA GLY A 335 -5.23 -11.29 -3.66
C GLY A 335 -5.22 -12.23 -4.86
N GLY A 336 -4.44 -11.89 -5.91
CA GLY A 336 -4.34 -12.68 -7.13
C GLY A 336 -3.66 -14.03 -6.90
N LEU A 337 -2.69 -14.08 -5.98
CA LEU A 337 -2.08 -15.33 -5.53
C LEU A 337 -3.12 -16.33 -5.01
N LEU A 338 -4.08 -15.84 -4.21
CA LEU A 338 -5.14 -16.69 -3.65
C LEU A 338 -6.08 -17.23 -4.73
N VAL A 339 -6.36 -16.42 -5.76
CA VAL A 339 -7.20 -16.86 -6.88
C VAL A 339 -6.45 -17.84 -7.78
N ASP A 340 -5.19 -17.56 -8.09
CA ASP A 340 -4.38 -18.35 -9.03
C ASP A 340 -3.97 -19.73 -8.49
N LEU A 341 -3.92 -19.85 -7.17
CA LEU A 341 -3.71 -21.09 -6.44
C LEU A 341 -5.02 -21.67 -5.86
N GLU A 342 -6.18 -21.20 -6.36
CA GLU A 342 -7.50 -21.81 -6.14
C GLU A 342 -8.01 -21.76 -4.68
N VAL A 343 -7.42 -20.91 -3.83
CA VAL A 343 -7.96 -20.62 -2.48
C VAL A 343 -9.29 -19.89 -2.58
N LEU A 344 -9.42 -19.00 -3.57
CA LEU A 344 -10.64 -18.26 -3.86
C LEU A 344 -11.04 -18.49 -5.31
N ASN A 345 -12.19 -19.15 -5.52
CA ASN A 345 -12.75 -19.38 -6.83
C ASN A 345 -13.90 -18.41 -7.09
N ILE A 346 -13.81 -17.65 -8.18
CA ILE A 346 -14.81 -16.63 -8.50
C ILE A 346 -16.09 -17.27 -9.08
N LYS A 347 -17.25 -16.87 -8.56
CA LYS A 347 -18.56 -17.26 -9.07
C LYS A 347 -18.89 -16.38 -10.26
N ALA A 348 -18.47 -16.78 -11.47
CA ALA A 348 -18.54 -15.94 -12.66
C ALA A 348 -19.96 -15.41 -12.97
N GLU A 349 -20.98 -16.19 -12.65
CA GLU A 349 -22.41 -15.86 -12.80
C GLU A 349 -22.88 -14.72 -11.87
N SER A 350 -22.17 -14.48 -10.77
CA SER A 350 -22.52 -13.47 -9.77
C SER A 350 -22.06 -12.04 -10.11
N LEU A 351 -21.16 -11.88 -11.09
CA LEU A 351 -20.48 -10.60 -11.38
C LEU A 351 -21.30 -9.65 -12.29
N GLY A 352 -22.42 -10.13 -12.82
CA GLY A 352 -23.23 -9.38 -13.79
C GLY A 352 -22.68 -9.41 -15.23
N SER A 353 -23.47 -8.86 -16.15
CA SER A 353 -23.27 -9.02 -17.60
C SER A 353 -22.03 -8.32 -18.16
N ASN A 354 -21.56 -7.26 -17.49
CA ASN A 354 -20.51 -6.38 -17.99
C ASN A 354 -19.13 -6.69 -17.42
N ALA A 355 -19.01 -7.67 -16.53
CA ALA A 355 -17.75 -8.01 -15.87
C ALA A 355 -16.68 -8.53 -16.83
N TYR A 356 -17.04 -9.02 -18.01
CA TYR A 356 -16.11 -9.64 -18.97
C TYR A 356 -16.05 -8.88 -20.31
N PRO A 357 -15.60 -7.62 -20.34
CA PRO A 357 -15.58 -6.82 -21.58
C PRO A 357 -14.64 -7.39 -22.64
N ASN A 358 -13.63 -8.19 -22.23
CA ASN A 358 -12.63 -8.80 -23.10
C ASN A 358 -12.92 -10.29 -23.42
N GLY A 359 -14.10 -10.80 -23.07
CA GLY A 359 -14.47 -12.21 -23.21
C GLY A 359 -14.39 -12.99 -21.89
N LYS A 360 -15.18 -14.06 -21.78
CA LYS A 360 -15.31 -14.88 -20.56
C LYS A 360 -14.06 -15.73 -20.25
N ASP A 361 -13.16 -15.88 -21.22
CA ASP A 361 -11.86 -16.55 -21.07
C ASP A 361 -10.77 -15.60 -20.53
N LYS A 362 -11.10 -14.31 -20.34
CA LYS A 362 -10.21 -13.30 -19.78
C LYS A 362 -10.60 -12.97 -18.33
N PRO A 363 -9.66 -12.43 -17.52
CA PRO A 363 -10.00 -11.86 -16.23
C PRO A 363 -11.19 -10.89 -16.31
N PRO A 364 -12.08 -10.90 -15.32
CA PRO A 364 -13.12 -9.88 -15.24
C PRO A 364 -12.49 -8.52 -14.94
N LEU A 365 -13.12 -7.45 -15.44
CA LEU A 365 -12.78 -6.06 -15.14
C LEU A 365 -13.86 -5.49 -14.22
N LEU A 366 -13.50 -5.21 -12.97
CA LEU A 366 -14.43 -4.78 -11.92
C LEU A 366 -14.09 -3.39 -11.39
N GLU A 367 -15.11 -2.66 -10.97
CA GLU A 367 -14.94 -1.43 -10.19
C GLU A 367 -14.44 -1.76 -8.77
N PRO A 368 -13.63 -0.89 -8.14
CA PRO A 368 -13.21 -1.09 -6.75
C PRO A 368 -14.37 -1.25 -5.75
N SER A 369 -15.52 -0.64 -6.05
CA SER A 369 -16.76 -0.70 -5.25
C SER A 369 -17.59 -1.96 -5.49
N HIS A 370 -17.21 -2.81 -6.45
CA HIS A 370 -17.96 -4.03 -6.75
C HIS A 370 -17.93 -4.98 -5.53
N PRO A 371 -19.05 -5.59 -5.10
CA PRO A 371 -19.07 -6.42 -3.89
C PRO A 371 -18.10 -7.61 -3.95
N ALA A 372 -17.92 -8.23 -5.12
CA ALA A 372 -16.88 -9.24 -5.32
C ALA A 372 -15.45 -8.76 -4.98
N VAL A 373 -15.12 -7.50 -5.27
CA VAL A 373 -13.80 -6.92 -4.93
C VAL A 373 -13.70 -6.71 -3.42
N ILE A 374 -14.79 -6.28 -2.77
CA ILE A 374 -14.83 -6.06 -1.32
C ILE A 374 -14.66 -7.39 -0.57
N GLU A 375 -15.38 -8.44 -0.97
CA GLU A 375 -15.22 -9.79 -0.40
C GLU A 375 -13.79 -10.31 -0.61
N TRP A 376 -13.28 -10.20 -1.84
CA TRP A 376 -11.93 -10.65 -2.18
C TRP A 376 -10.86 -9.97 -1.32
N ARG A 377 -10.96 -8.64 -1.16
CA ARG A 377 -10.03 -7.88 -0.33
C ARG A 377 -10.13 -8.28 1.14
N ALA A 378 -11.34 -8.47 1.67
CA ALA A 378 -11.56 -8.92 3.05
C ALA A 378 -10.96 -10.31 3.31
N MET A 379 -11.23 -11.27 2.41
CA MET A 379 -10.65 -12.61 2.48
C MET A 379 -9.12 -12.54 2.41
N THR A 380 -8.58 -11.70 1.53
CA THR A 380 -7.13 -11.55 1.35
C THR A 380 -6.44 -11.08 2.63
N VAL A 381 -7.00 -10.11 3.36
CA VAL A 381 -6.42 -9.62 4.62
C VAL A 381 -6.18 -10.76 5.61
N ILE A 382 -7.19 -11.61 5.84
CA ILE A 382 -7.09 -12.69 6.84
C ILE A 382 -6.31 -13.89 6.31
N CYS A 383 -6.43 -14.21 5.02
CA CYS A 383 -5.63 -15.27 4.42
C CYS A 383 -4.14 -14.98 4.50
N LEU A 384 -3.71 -13.71 4.37
CA LEU A 384 -2.29 -13.34 4.50
C LEU A 384 -1.77 -13.53 5.93
N ASP A 385 -2.56 -13.20 6.96
CA ASP A 385 -2.20 -13.48 8.36
C ASP A 385 -2.09 -15.01 8.58
N LYS A 386 -3.01 -15.80 8.03
CA LYS A 386 -2.97 -17.27 8.11
C LYS A 386 -1.77 -17.86 7.36
N ILE A 387 -1.48 -17.38 6.16
CA ILE A 387 -0.33 -17.82 5.36
C ILE A 387 0.98 -17.50 6.09
N HIS A 388 1.08 -16.33 6.74
CA HIS A 388 2.24 -15.98 7.56
C HIS A 388 2.45 -16.97 8.69
N GLU A 389 1.41 -17.25 9.49
CA GLU A 389 1.46 -18.25 10.58
C GLU A 389 1.88 -19.63 10.07
N LEU A 390 1.31 -20.08 8.95
CA LEU A 390 1.57 -21.39 8.35
C LEU A 390 2.98 -21.48 7.74
N ILE A 391 3.49 -20.41 7.11
CA ILE A 391 4.88 -20.34 6.61
C ILE A 391 5.85 -20.44 7.79
N CYS A 392 5.64 -19.66 8.85
CA CYS A 392 6.48 -19.73 10.06
C CYS A 392 6.50 -21.14 10.65
N THR A 393 5.33 -21.75 10.78
CA THR A 393 5.18 -23.15 11.26
C THR A 393 5.95 -24.13 10.36
N LYS A 394 5.79 -24.01 9.03
CA LYS A 394 6.44 -24.89 8.06
C LYS A 394 7.96 -24.76 8.06
N LEU A 395 8.48 -23.54 8.23
CA LEU A 395 9.90 -23.25 8.25
C LEU A 395 10.53 -23.43 9.64
N GLY A 396 9.73 -23.71 10.67
CA GLY A 396 10.21 -23.92 12.04
C GLY A 396 10.75 -22.65 12.70
N VAL A 397 10.22 -21.48 12.35
CA VAL A 397 10.62 -20.18 12.90
C VAL A 397 9.45 -19.46 13.56
N SER A 398 9.74 -18.54 14.47
CA SER A 398 8.71 -17.73 15.11
C SER A 398 8.33 -16.50 14.27
N PRO A 399 7.12 -15.94 14.43
CA PRO A 399 6.69 -14.71 13.76
C PRO A 399 7.58 -13.49 14.02
N GLU A 400 8.38 -13.49 15.10
CA GLU A 400 9.36 -12.45 15.40
C GLU A 400 10.63 -12.56 14.53
N VAL A 401 10.98 -13.77 14.08
CA VAL A 401 12.13 -14.02 13.20
C VAL A 401 11.77 -13.77 11.73
N LEU A 402 10.55 -14.17 11.34
CA LEU A 402 10.00 -13.96 10.01
C LEU A 402 8.66 -13.24 10.15
N GLY A 403 8.67 -11.91 10.12
CA GLY A 403 7.49 -11.09 10.31
C GLY A 403 6.59 -11.01 9.08
N LEU A 404 5.34 -10.57 9.28
CA LEU A 404 4.35 -10.41 8.21
C LEU A 404 4.89 -9.56 7.05
N ALA A 405 5.53 -8.42 7.36
CA ALA A 405 6.11 -7.55 6.33
C ALA A 405 7.16 -8.27 5.47
N GLN A 406 7.97 -9.15 6.07
CA GLN A 406 8.97 -9.92 5.33
C GLN A 406 8.31 -11.00 4.47
N VAL A 407 7.26 -11.66 4.96
CA VAL A 407 6.47 -12.61 4.18
C VAL A 407 5.75 -11.94 3.01
N LEU A 408 5.23 -10.73 3.19
CA LEU A 408 4.65 -9.97 2.10
C LEU A 408 5.68 -9.74 0.98
N GLU A 409 6.89 -9.29 1.33
CA GLU A 409 7.96 -8.99 0.36
C GLU A 409 8.52 -10.24 -0.33
N ALA A 410 8.97 -11.21 0.46
CA ALA A 410 9.71 -12.37 -0.04
C ALA A 410 8.82 -13.53 -0.49
N ALA A 411 7.53 -13.51 -0.17
CA ALA A 411 6.62 -14.61 -0.46
C ALA A 411 5.38 -14.14 -1.22
N THR A 412 4.39 -13.52 -0.58
CA THR A 412 3.05 -13.43 -1.19
C THR A 412 2.97 -12.43 -2.34
N TRP A 413 3.59 -11.26 -2.20
CA TRP A 413 3.56 -10.24 -3.26
C TRP A 413 4.41 -10.65 -4.46
N LYS A 414 5.57 -11.25 -4.20
CA LYS A 414 6.45 -11.81 -5.24
C LYS A 414 5.82 -13.02 -5.90
N GLY A 415 5.26 -13.93 -5.09
CA GLY A 415 4.58 -15.13 -5.53
C GLY A 415 3.37 -14.82 -6.40
N GLY A 416 2.54 -13.86 -6.02
CA GLY A 416 1.42 -13.39 -6.84
C GLY A 416 1.87 -12.90 -8.23
N ARG A 417 3.04 -12.28 -8.33
CA ARG A 417 3.62 -11.88 -9.62
C ARG A 417 4.17 -13.06 -10.42
N GLU A 418 4.79 -14.04 -9.76
CA GLU A 418 5.36 -15.22 -10.41
C GLU A 418 4.25 -16.12 -10.96
N ILE A 419 3.27 -16.50 -10.13
CA ILE A 419 2.15 -17.34 -10.56
C ILE A 419 1.31 -16.68 -11.65
N ALA A 420 1.15 -15.35 -11.60
CA ALA A 420 0.42 -14.65 -12.63
C ALA A 420 1.09 -14.77 -14.01
N LYS A 421 2.42 -14.77 -14.05
CA LYS A 421 3.19 -14.99 -15.31
C LYS A 421 3.13 -16.44 -15.77
N GLU A 422 3.03 -17.39 -14.86
CA GLU A 422 2.85 -18.81 -15.19
C GLU A 422 1.47 -19.05 -15.82
N LYS A 423 0.43 -18.41 -15.28
CA LYS A 423 -0.97 -18.63 -15.68
C LYS A 423 -1.41 -17.78 -16.88
N ARG A 424 -0.84 -16.59 -17.06
CA ARG A 424 -1.28 -15.63 -18.09
C ARG A 424 -0.10 -14.99 -18.82
N GLN A 425 -0.23 -14.90 -20.14
CA GLN A 425 0.70 -14.13 -20.98
C GLN A 425 0.72 -12.66 -20.51
N GLY A 426 1.91 -12.12 -20.26
CA GLY A 426 2.09 -10.76 -19.75
C GLY A 426 1.96 -10.59 -18.23
N GLY A 427 1.54 -11.63 -17.50
CA GLY A 427 1.50 -11.64 -16.03
C GLY A 427 0.50 -10.66 -15.41
N GLY A 428 -0.63 -10.43 -16.07
CA GLY A 428 -1.75 -9.65 -15.50
C GLY A 428 -2.48 -10.39 -14.37
N PRO A 429 -3.21 -9.67 -13.50
CA PRO A 429 -3.93 -10.29 -12.39
C PRO A 429 -5.09 -11.18 -12.88
N PRO A 430 -5.58 -12.11 -12.04
CA PRO A 430 -6.76 -12.91 -12.36
C PRO A 430 -8.08 -12.15 -12.24
N VAL A 431 -8.08 -10.96 -11.63
CA VAL A 431 -9.19 -10.01 -11.58
C VAL A 431 -8.59 -8.63 -11.86
N ASP A 432 -9.02 -8.00 -12.96
CA ASP A 432 -8.63 -6.64 -13.29
C ASP A 432 -9.52 -5.64 -12.56
N ILE A 433 -8.93 -4.54 -12.11
CA ILE A 433 -9.63 -3.45 -11.41
C ILE A 433 -9.54 -2.19 -12.25
N ILE A 434 -10.66 -1.49 -12.42
CA ILE A 434 -10.69 -0.19 -13.07
C ILE A 434 -9.96 0.81 -12.17
N THR A 435 -8.87 1.40 -12.69
CA THR A 435 -8.06 2.39 -11.96
C THR A 435 -8.09 3.74 -12.66
N ASP A 436 -8.30 4.79 -11.89
CA ASP A 436 -8.15 6.20 -12.32
C ASP A 436 -6.80 6.80 -11.91
N GLY A 437 -5.87 5.95 -11.46
CA GLY A 437 -4.61 6.38 -10.89
C GLY A 437 -4.67 6.80 -9.43
N THR A 438 -5.80 6.58 -8.73
CA THR A 438 -5.97 6.87 -7.31
C THR A 438 -6.43 5.67 -6.48
N VAL A 439 -6.83 4.57 -7.13
CA VAL A 439 -7.22 3.30 -6.50
C VAL A 439 -6.25 2.18 -6.92
N PHE A 440 -5.86 1.33 -5.95
CA PHE A 440 -4.67 0.45 -6.00
C PHE A 440 -4.99 -1.03 -5.79
#